data_AF-A0A373GFA2-F1
#
_entry.id   AF-A0A373GFA2-F1
#
_cell.length_a   1.000
_cell.length_b   1.000
_cell.length_c   1.000
_cell.angle_alpha   90.00
_cell.angle_beta   90.00
_cell.angle_gamma   90.00
#
_symmetry.space_group_name_H-M   'P 1'
#
loop_
_entity.id
_entity.type
_entity.pdbx_description
1 polymer ?
#
loop_
_entity_poly.entity_id
_entity_poly.type
_entity_poly.pdbx_seq_one_letter_code
_entity_poly.pdbx_strand_id
1 'polypeptide(L)'
;MYDNSLGNDQKLIVPGKFTVKEVVPGGSVASDSREVETGKDVTIEGTNLNVVSAVRLTKAGGVSSDIVITNPGATGFTFKAPEVDADTEFTVTLIYGKSDKETASIGTVKVKKATVVLTYLYWENITLGAPATECALFDASAGRTITPCDLFDNQANVDFAMDATSSAAARLLNPANINDNFMKAQICGDSPLSSDGKDYSTVRTSLKTQFKLLNSGNETENTLIQKVLNGEITDIKEDIGSLNPSTNTPTVTENDVLVFKNTNKNKMGIIRIKSVTLGEKKELNTITMDVYYEK
;
A
#
# COMPACT_ATOMS: atom_id res chain seq x y z
N MET A 1 42.62 50.08 62.98
CA MET A 1 42.14 48.71 63.21
C MET A 1 40.64 48.70 63.00
N TYR A 2 40.22 48.24 61.82
CA TYR A 2 38.92 47.64 61.56
C TYR A 2 39.25 46.29 60.93
N ASP A 3 38.76 45.24 61.55
CA ASP A 3 39.00 43.85 61.16
C ASP A 3 38.19 43.55 59.89
N ASN A 4 38.89 43.14 58.83
CA ASN A 4 38.31 42.82 57.52
C ASN A 4 38.27 41.29 57.31
N SER A 5 38.04 40.53 58.38
CA SER A 5 37.89 39.07 58.35
C SER A 5 36.43 38.64 58.21
N LEU A 6 35.79 38.96 57.08
CA LEU A 6 34.56 38.27 56.69
C LEU A 6 34.73 37.79 55.24
N GLY A 7 35.01 36.49 55.11
CA GLY A 7 35.15 35.79 53.83
C GLY A 7 33.83 35.70 53.06
N ASN A 8 33.94 35.28 51.79
CA ASN A 8 32.88 35.22 50.78
C ASN A 8 31.68 34.28 51.09
N ASP A 9 31.53 33.81 52.33
CA ASP A 9 30.49 32.88 52.76
C ASP A 9 29.45 33.55 53.68
N GLN A 10 28.95 34.72 53.29
CA GLN A 10 27.72 35.23 53.88
C GLN A 10 26.55 34.36 53.42
N LYS A 11 26.26 33.32 54.20
CA LYS A 11 25.04 32.53 54.06
C LYS A 11 23.86 33.40 54.46
N LEU A 12 23.10 33.87 53.48
CA LEU A 12 21.84 34.58 53.70
C LEU A 12 20.86 33.59 54.34
N ILE A 13 20.77 33.58 55.67
CA ILE A 13 19.75 32.81 56.39
C ILE A 13 18.48 33.66 56.33
N VAL A 14 17.61 33.37 55.37
CA VAL A 14 16.26 33.95 55.34
C VAL A 14 15.42 33.16 56.36
N PRO A 15 15.00 33.76 57.49
CA PRO A 15 14.14 33.08 58.45
C PRO A 15 12.72 33.12 57.89
N GLY A 16 12.29 32.01 57.30
CA GLY A 16 10.91 31.85 56.83
C GLY A 16 10.75 30.55 56.06
N LYS A 17 9.71 29.76 56.37
CA LYS A 17 9.22 28.75 55.43
C LYS A 17 8.62 29.52 54.25
N PHE A 18 9.26 29.50 53.09
CA PHE A 18 8.64 29.94 51.86
C PHE A 18 7.93 28.75 51.22
N THR A 19 6.65 28.93 50.87
CA THR A 19 5.90 27.95 50.11
C THR A 19 6.09 28.26 48.64
N VAL A 20 6.75 27.38 47.89
CA VAL A 20 6.77 27.46 46.43
C VAL A 20 5.43 26.91 45.95
N LYS A 21 4.67 27.73 45.21
CA LYS A 21 3.44 27.25 44.56
C LYS A 21 3.85 26.30 43.44
N GLU A 22 3.33 25.08 43.49
CA GLU A 22 3.52 24.10 42.42
C GLU A 22 2.96 24.67 41.12
N VAL A 23 3.77 24.63 40.06
CA VAL A 23 3.36 25.04 38.72
C VAL A 23 2.73 23.83 38.06
N VAL A 24 1.40 23.79 38.05
CA VAL A 24 0.64 22.73 37.38
C VAL A 24 0.43 23.15 35.91
N PRO A 25 0.81 22.32 34.93
CA PRO A 25 0.50 22.58 33.53
C PRO A 25 -1.01 22.51 33.33
N GLY A 26 -1.57 23.56 32.74
CA GLY A 26 -2.96 23.57 32.28
C GLY A 26 -2.95 23.40 30.77
N GLY A 27 -3.62 22.38 30.24
CA GLY A 27 -3.63 22.10 28.81
C GLY A 27 -4.96 21.56 28.31
N SER A 28 -5.12 21.55 27.00
CA SER A 28 -6.19 20.86 26.29
C SER A 28 -5.71 20.36 24.94
N VAL A 29 -6.32 19.29 24.44
CA VAL A 29 -6.16 18.88 23.04
C VAL A 29 -6.82 19.95 22.15
N ALA A 30 -6.04 20.52 21.22
CA ALA A 30 -6.52 21.53 20.28
C ALA A 30 -7.73 20.99 19.49
N SER A 31 -8.66 21.87 19.11
CA SER A 31 -9.93 21.43 18.49
C SER A 31 -9.74 20.65 17.19
N ASP A 32 -8.75 21.02 16.39
CA ASP A 32 -8.37 20.36 15.13
C ASP A 32 -7.65 19.02 15.34
N SER A 33 -7.19 18.77 16.56
CA SER A 33 -6.42 17.59 16.97
C SER A 33 -7.27 16.57 17.74
N ARG A 34 -8.57 16.83 17.93
CA ARG A 34 -9.49 15.91 18.64
C ARG A 34 -9.83 14.65 17.84
N GLU A 35 -9.81 14.74 16.52
CA GLU A 35 -9.89 13.59 15.62
C GLU A 35 -8.78 13.68 14.57
N VAL A 36 -7.87 12.71 14.57
CA VAL A 36 -6.73 12.69 13.65
C VAL A 36 -6.49 11.29 13.12
N GLU A 37 -5.80 11.14 12.00
CA GLU A 37 -5.31 9.84 11.53
C GLU A 37 -4.01 9.45 12.27
N THR A 38 -3.73 8.16 12.35
CA THR A 38 -2.42 7.65 12.77
C THR A 38 -1.27 8.41 12.11
N GLY A 39 -0.24 8.75 12.90
CA GLY A 39 0.95 9.46 12.42
C GLY A 39 0.75 10.96 12.12
N LYS A 40 -0.47 11.50 12.25
CA LYS A 40 -0.68 12.96 12.17
C LYS A 40 -0.31 13.64 13.49
N ASP A 41 -0.09 14.94 13.42
CA ASP A 41 0.24 15.74 14.60
C ASP A 41 -0.99 15.92 15.48
N VAL A 42 -0.79 15.72 16.78
CA VAL A 42 -1.72 16.07 17.85
C VAL A 42 -1.12 17.27 18.57
N THR A 43 -1.84 18.38 18.56
CA THR A 43 -1.42 19.63 19.18
C THR A 43 -2.03 19.75 20.58
N ILE A 44 -1.17 20.03 21.56
CA ILE A 44 -1.58 20.41 22.92
C ILE A 44 -1.35 21.91 23.08
N GLU A 45 -2.37 22.61 23.54
CA GLU A 45 -2.33 24.04 23.83
C GLU A 45 -2.62 24.30 25.31
N GLY A 46 -1.98 25.30 25.88
CA GLY A 46 -2.10 25.55 27.31
C GLY A 46 -1.15 26.57 27.89
N THR A 47 -0.82 26.37 29.17
CA THR A 47 0.06 27.19 29.98
C THR A 47 1.01 26.31 30.77
N ASN A 48 2.24 26.80 30.98
CA ASN A 48 3.32 26.11 31.69
C ASN A 48 3.65 24.73 31.11
N LEU A 49 3.45 24.50 29.81
CA LEU A 49 3.69 23.19 29.19
C LEU A 49 5.18 22.86 29.06
N ASN A 50 6.06 23.84 29.25
CA ASN A 50 7.52 23.66 29.26
C ASN A 50 8.04 22.75 30.38
N VAL A 51 7.20 22.38 31.36
CA VAL A 51 7.55 21.45 32.45
C VAL A 51 7.10 20.01 32.19
N VAL A 52 6.38 19.77 31.10
CA VAL A 52 5.89 18.43 30.71
C VAL A 52 7.05 17.59 30.18
N SER A 53 7.20 16.37 30.69
CA SER A 53 8.22 15.41 30.26
C SER A 53 7.68 14.37 29.28
N ALA A 54 6.40 14.03 29.39
CA ALA A 54 5.75 13.06 28.53
C ALA A 54 4.24 13.26 28.42
N VAL A 55 3.64 12.68 27.39
CA VAL A 55 2.20 12.50 27.26
C VAL A 55 1.86 11.03 27.38
N ARG A 56 0.99 10.69 28.32
CA ARG A 56 0.40 9.37 28.46
C ARG A 56 -0.92 9.31 27.71
N LEU A 57 -1.03 8.34 26.81
CA LEU A 57 -2.26 7.98 26.12
C LEU A 57 -2.84 6.72 26.76
N THR A 58 -4.06 6.82 27.27
CA THR A 58 -4.75 5.69 27.90
C THR A 58 -5.98 5.33 27.10
N LYS A 59 -5.99 4.11 26.56
CA LYS A 59 -7.19 3.51 25.95
C LYS A 59 -8.15 3.05 27.05
N ALA A 60 -9.46 3.23 26.85
CA ALA A 60 -10.46 2.75 27.80
C ALA A 60 -10.30 1.23 28.06
N GLY A 61 -10.08 0.85 29.32
CA GLY A 61 -9.84 -0.54 29.72
C GLY A 61 -8.55 -1.18 29.16
N GLY A 62 -7.66 -0.37 28.59
CA GLY A 62 -6.44 -0.84 27.92
C GLY A 62 -5.15 -0.43 28.63
N VAL A 63 -4.03 -0.84 28.03
CA VAL A 63 -2.68 -0.44 28.45
C VAL A 63 -2.45 1.03 28.08
N SER A 64 -1.70 1.74 28.91
CA SER A 64 -1.28 3.12 28.61
C SER A 64 0.09 3.12 27.93
N SER A 65 0.30 4.08 27.03
CA SER A 65 1.59 4.32 26.38
C SER A 65 2.06 5.75 26.64
N ASP A 66 3.37 5.91 26.86
CA ASP A 66 3.99 7.20 27.13
C ASP A 66 4.79 7.66 25.92
N ILE A 67 4.59 8.91 25.53
CA ILE A 67 5.32 9.58 24.47
C ILE A 67 6.19 10.65 25.12
N VAL A 68 7.50 10.48 25.04
CA VAL A 68 8.46 11.45 25.58
C VAL A 68 8.37 12.75 24.78
N ILE A 69 8.25 13.87 25.49
CA ILE A 69 8.24 15.21 24.90
C ILE A 69 9.55 15.90 25.25
N THR A 70 10.26 16.38 24.23
CA THR A 70 11.52 17.10 24.40
C THR A 70 11.33 18.58 24.12
N ASN A 71 11.83 19.43 25.02
CA ASN A 71 11.77 20.90 24.94
C ASN A 71 10.38 21.45 24.54
N PRO A 72 9.29 21.11 25.26
CA PRO A 72 7.98 21.64 24.95
C PRO A 72 7.95 23.17 25.06
N GLY A 73 7.21 23.82 24.18
CA GLY A 73 6.91 25.23 24.30
C GLY A 73 6.07 25.52 25.55
N ALA A 74 6.20 26.72 26.12
CA ALA A 74 5.46 27.09 27.32
C ALA A 74 3.93 27.10 27.11
N THR A 75 3.48 27.34 25.89
CA THR A 75 2.07 27.47 25.51
C THR A 75 1.55 26.34 24.63
N GLY A 76 2.42 25.49 24.12
CA GLY A 76 2.01 24.39 23.27
C GLY A 76 3.16 23.53 22.77
N PHE A 77 2.81 22.32 22.35
CA PHE A 77 3.71 21.36 21.68
C PHE A 77 2.88 20.37 20.86
N THR A 78 3.56 19.64 19.98
CA THR A 78 2.95 18.62 19.11
C THR A 78 3.62 17.27 19.31
N PHE A 79 2.86 16.20 19.15
CA PHE A 79 3.39 14.84 19.05
C PHE A 79 2.64 14.04 17.98
N LYS A 80 3.21 12.93 17.53
CA LYS A 80 2.60 12.08 16.50
C LYS A 80 1.59 11.11 17.11
N ALA A 81 0.39 11.05 16.53
CA ALA A 81 -0.63 10.08 16.93
C ALA A 81 -0.11 8.64 16.75
N PRO A 82 -0.36 7.72 17.70
CA PRO A 82 0.11 6.35 17.63
C PRO A 82 -0.55 5.56 16.49
N GLU A 83 0.07 4.45 16.12
CA GLU A 83 -0.55 3.44 15.25
C GLU A 83 -1.67 2.70 15.98
N VAL A 84 -2.80 2.51 15.30
CA VAL A 84 -3.96 1.78 15.82
C VAL A 84 -4.57 0.87 14.76
N ASP A 85 -4.98 -0.34 15.16
CA ASP A 85 -5.57 -1.33 14.25
C ASP A 85 -7.04 -1.06 13.91
N ALA A 86 -7.68 -0.16 14.65
CA ALA A 86 -9.05 0.33 14.49
C ALA A 86 -9.16 1.71 15.16
N ASP A 87 -10.14 2.52 14.73
CA ASP A 87 -10.45 3.80 15.34
C ASP A 87 -10.50 3.68 16.87
N THR A 88 -9.65 4.43 17.56
CA THR A 88 -9.45 4.32 19.01
C THR A 88 -9.45 5.69 19.64
N GLU A 89 -10.24 5.84 20.70
CA GLU A 89 -10.21 7.02 21.55
C GLU A 89 -9.23 6.82 22.72
N PHE A 90 -8.38 7.83 22.95
CA PHE A 90 -7.43 7.88 24.04
C PHE A 90 -7.75 9.05 24.96
N THR A 91 -7.63 8.82 26.27
CA THR A 91 -7.50 9.92 27.23
C THR A 91 -6.05 10.40 27.23
N VAL A 92 -5.87 11.72 27.11
CA VAL A 92 -4.57 12.38 27.10
C VAL A 92 -4.25 12.88 28.50
N THR A 93 -3.13 12.40 29.05
CA THR A 93 -2.64 12.79 30.37
C THR A 93 -1.23 13.34 30.25
N LEU A 94 -1.01 14.56 30.71
CA LEU A 94 0.32 15.16 30.82
C LEU A 94 1.05 14.54 32.01
N ILE A 95 2.30 14.15 31.83
CA ILE A 95 3.22 13.76 32.91
C ILE A 95 4.20 14.91 33.13
N TYR A 96 4.32 15.34 34.38
CA TYR A 96 5.20 16.43 34.77
C TYR A 96 5.87 16.16 36.12
N GLY A 97 6.75 17.07 36.52
CA GLY A 97 7.49 16.99 37.79
C GLY A 97 8.73 16.09 37.72
N LYS A 98 9.60 16.17 38.73
CA LYS A 98 10.90 15.48 38.74
C LYS A 98 10.82 13.95 38.94
N SER A 99 9.65 13.41 39.27
CA SER A 99 9.47 12.00 39.58
C SER A 99 8.49 11.28 38.65
N ASP A 100 8.00 11.95 37.60
CA ASP A 100 6.96 11.43 36.68
C ASP A 100 5.68 10.93 37.37
N LYS A 101 5.47 11.35 38.62
CA LYS A 101 4.29 11.02 39.43
C LYS A 101 3.18 12.06 39.31
N GLU A 102 3.51 13.27 38.92
CA GLU A 102 2.53 14.35 38.80
C GLU A 102 1.89 14.26 37.41
N THR A 103 0.56 14.29 37.38
CA THR A 103 -0.19 14.08 36.14
C THR A 103 -1.41 14.98 36.06
N ALA A 104 -1.77 15.38 34.84
CA ALA A 104 -2.97 16.16 34.56
C ALA A 104 -3.68 15.60 33.31
N SER A 105 -4.92 15.14 33.46
CA SER A 105 -5.75 14.76 32.31
C SER A 105 -6.31 16.01 31.64
N ILE A 106 -6.16 16.10 30.31
CA ILE A 106 -6.43 17.33 29.54
C ILE A 106 -7.44 17.14 28.40
N GLY A 107 -8.07 15.96 28.32
CA GLY A 107 -9.10 15.67 27.32
C GLY A 107 -8.86 14.34 26.62
N THR A 108 -9.56 14.15 25.50
CA THR A 108 -9.47 12.95 24.67
C THR A 108 -9.04 13.28 23.25
N VAL A 109 -8.44 12.30 22.59
CA VAL A 109 -8.15 12.32 21.16
C VAL A 109 -8.61 11.00 20.54
N LYS A 110 -9.36 11.08 19.44
CA LYS A 110 -9.71 9.93 18.62
C LYS A 110 -8.71 9.80 17.48
N VAL A 111 -7.96 8.70 17.49
CA VAL A 111 -7.05 8.34 16.42
C VAL A 111 -7.78 7.39 15.48
N LYS A 112 -8.01 7.84 14.26
CA LYS A 112 -8.57 7.04 13.17
C LYS A 112 -7.49 6.10 12.66
N LYS A 113 -7.89 4.86 12.39
CA LYS A 113 -7.02 3.91 11.70
C LYS A 113 -6.56 4.54 10.40
N ALA A 114 -5.27 4.48 10.11
CA ALA A 114 -4.77 4.89 8.81
C ALA A 114 -5.51 4.09 7.72
N THR A 115 -6.21 4.79 6.84
CA THR A 115 -6.75 4.16 5.64
C THR A 115 -5.57 3.91 4.72
N VAL A 116 -5.15 2.66 4.61
CA VAL A 116 -4.12 2.27 3.65
C VAL A 116 -4.72 2.47 2.25
N VAL A 117 -4.37 3.59 1.62
CA VAL A 117 -4.68 3.80 0.21
C VAL A 117 -3.70 2.93 -0.57
N LEU A 118 -4.15 1.74 -0.97
CA LEU A 118 -3.35 0.88 -1.84
C LEU A 118 -3.02 1.66 -3.10
N THR A 119 -1.74 1.76 -3.44
CA THR A 119 -1.25 2.41 -4.67
C THR A 119 -1.45 1.54 -5.92
N TYR A 120 -2.12 0.39 -5.75
CA TYR A 120 -2.41 -0.57 -6.79
C TYR A 120 -3.87 -1.01 -6.80
N LEU A 121 -4.29 -1.56 -7.93
CA LEU A 121 -5.52 -2.31 -8.14
C LEU A 121 -5.22 -3.80 -7.96
N TYR A 122 -6.13 -4.53 -7.33
CA TYR A 122 -6.00 -5.96 -7.14
C TYR A 122 -7.24 -6.68 -7.67
N TRP A 123 -7.01 -7.66 -8.52
CA TRP A 123 -8.03 -8.45 -9.18
C TRP A 123 -7.78 -9.92 -8.87
N GLU A 124 -8.69 -10.55 -8.13
CA GLU A 124 -8.57 -11.94 -7.72
C GLU A 124 -9.36 -12.86 -8.64
N ASN A 125 -8.86 -14.08 -8.86
CA ASN A 125 -9.58 -15.16 -9.55
C ASN A 125 -10.04 -14.81 -10.97
N ILE A 126 -9.22 -14.05 -11.70
CA ILE A 126 -9.47 -13.74 -13.10
C ILE A 126 -9.23 -14.99 -13.94
N THR A 127 -10.24 -15.41 -14.71
CA THR A 127 -10.10 -16.48 -15.71
C THR A 127 -9.80 -15.88 -17.08
N LEU A 128 -8.63 -16.20 -17.62
CA LEU A 128 -8.19 -15.86 -18.96
C LEU A 128 -8.24 -17.12 -19.84
N GLY A 129 -8.89 -17.04 -21.01
CA GLY A 129 -9.06 -18.18 -21.90
C GLY A 129 -8.07 -18.20 -23.07
N ALA A 130 -7.94 -19.34 -23.75
CA ALA A 130 -7.16 -19.45 -24.97
C ALA A 130 -7.91 -18.91 -26.20
N PRO A 131 -7.28 -18.86 -27.39
CA PRO A 131 -7.98 -18.56 -28.63
C PRO A 131 -9.14 -19.53 -28.88
N ALA A 132 -10.28 -18.98 -29.31
CA ALA A 132 -11.60 -19.62 -29.40
C ALA A 132 -12.44 -19.60 -28.11
N THR A 133 -12.03 -18.78 -27.13
CA THR A 133 -12.88 -18.37 -26.00
C THR A 133 -13.29 -16.90 -26.16
N GLU A 134 -14.28 -16.45 -25.40
CA GLU A 134 -14.65 -15.02 -25.34
C GLU A 134 -13.76 -14.21 -24.39
N CYS A 135 -12.75 -14.81 -23.75
CA CYS A 135 -12.02 -14.19 -22.64
C CYS A 135 -10.51 -14.28 -22.81
N ALA A 136 -9.99 -14.24 -24.05
CA ALA A 136 -8.57 -14.42 -24.31
C ALA A 136 -7.69 -13.17 -24.14
N LEU A 137 -8.31 -12.00 -23.96
CA LEU A 137 -7.67 -10.69 -23.85
C LEU A 137 -7.93 -10.13 -22.44
N PHE A 138 -6.98 -9.37 -21.88
CA PHE A 138 -7.12 -8.81 -20.54
C PHE A 138 -6.80 -7.32 -20.47
N ASP A 139 -7.61 -6.58 -19.72
CA ASP A 139 -7.37 -5.19 -19.31
C ASP A 139 -7.08 -5.14 -17.81
N ALA A 140 -5.81 -4.89 -17.46
CA ALA A 140 -5.37 -4.86 -16.07
C ALA A 140 -5.82 -3.59 -15.33
N SER A 141 -6.16 -2.51 -16.06
CA SER A 141 -6.68 -1.29 -15.45
C SER A 141 -8.15 -1.42 -15.02
N ALA A 142 -8.90 -2.27 -15.72
CA ALA A 142 -10.32 -2.53 -15.43
C ALA A 142 -10.56 -3.88 -14.72
N GLY A 143 -9.55 -4.75 -14.64
CA GLY A 143 -9.66 -6.05 -13.98
C GLY A 143 -10.58 -7.03 -14.70
N ARG A 144 -10.76 -6.86 -16.00
CA ARG A 144 -11.72 -7.65 -16.79
C ARG A 144 -11.07 -8.27 -18.01
N THR A 145 -11.57 -9.44 -18.39
CA THR A 145 -11.31 -9.96 -19.72
C THR A 145 -12.09 -9.17 -20.74
N ILE A 146 -11.49 -8.99 -21.91
CA ILE A 146 -12.07 -8.28 -23.03
C ILE A 146 -12.62 -9.32 -23.98
N THR A 147 -13.92 -9.23 -24.25
CA THR A 147 -14.50 -10.03 -25.31
C THR A 147 -14.02 -9.53 -26.67
N PRO A 148 -13.87 -10.43 -27.64
CA PRO A 148 -13.54 -10.01 -28.99
C PRO A 148 -14.56 -9.01 -29.55
N CYS A 149 -15.83 -9.04 -29.12
CA CYS A 149 -16.83 -8.02 -29.46
C CYS A 149 -16.47 -6.64 -28.88
N ASP A 150 -16.16 -6.58 -27.57
CA ASP A 150 -15.88 -5.35 -26.83
C ASP A 150 -14.62 -4.62 -27.33
N LEU A 151 -13.65 -5.38 -27.85
CA LEU A 151 -12.39 -4.85 -28.36
C LEU A 151 -12.61 -3.78 -29.44
N PHE A 152 -13.63 -3.99 -30.30
CA PHE A 152 -13.88 -3.15 -31.47
C PHE A 152 -14.76 -1.95 -31.16
N ASP A 153 -15.75 -2.12 -30.29
CA ASP A 153 -16.70 -1.05 -29.99
C ASP A 153 -16.08 0.01 -29.09
N ASN A 154 -15.05 -0.34 -28.31
CA ASN A 154 -14.53 0.53 -27.23
C ASN A 154 -13.02 0.83 -27.28
N GLN A 155 -12.29 0.42 -28.33
CA GLN A 155 -10.81 0.52 -28.37
C GLN A 155 -10.17 -0.02 -27.07
N ALA A 156 -10.57 -1.22 -26.66
CA ALA A 156 -10.28 -1.71 -25.32
C ALA A 156 -8.77 -1.80 -25.04
N ASN A 157 -8.39 -1.43 -23.82
CA ASN A 157 -7.01 -1.31 -23.35
C ASN A 157 -6.38 -2.69 -23.04
N VAL A 158 -5.98 -3.44 -24.05
CA VAL A 158 -5.37 -4.77 -23.87
C VAL A 158 -3.96 -4.64 -23.25
N ASP A 159 -3.77 -5.21 -22.06
CA ASP A 159 -2.44 -5.36 -21.47
C ASP A 159 -1.75 -6.63 -21.95
N PHE A 160 -2.48 -7.74 -22.04
CA PHE A 160 -1.95 -9.00 -22.55
C PHE A 160 -3.07 -9.97 -22.95
N ALA A 161 -2.67 -11.06 -23.59
CA ALA A 161 -3.57 -12.13 -24.00
C ALA A 161 -3.03 -13.49 -23.56
N MET A 162 -3.85 -14.54 -23.65
CA MET A 162 -3.39 -15.92 -23.52
C MET A 162 -3.36 -16.63 -24.87
N ASP A 163 -2.27 -17.36 -25.11
CA ASP A 163 -2.16 -18.34 -26.20
C ASP A 163 -1.90 -19.73 -25.64
N ALA A 164 -2.86 -20.62 -25.85
CA ALA A 164 -2.74 -22.05 -25.62
C ALA A 164 -3.38 -22.81 -26.78
N THR A 165 -2.83 -22.63 -27.98
CA THR A 165 -3.28 -23.28 -29.23
C THR A 165 -3.08 -24.81 -29.26
N SER A 166 -2.41 -25.38 -28.26
CA SER A 166 -2.26 -26.83 -28.07
C SER A 166 -2.34 -27.20 -26.59
N SER A 167 -2.44 -28.49 -26.29
CA SER A 167 -2.38 -29.02 -24.92
C SER A 167 -0.99 -28.92 -24.27
N ALA A 168 0.01 -28.40 -24.99
CA ALA A 168 1.41 -28.47 -24.56
C ALA A 168 1.84 -27.34 -23.62
N ALA A 169 1.28 -26.13 -23.77
CA ALA A 169 1.71 -24.98 -22.98
C ALA A 169 0.67 -23.85 -22.99
N ALA A 170 0.50 -23.22 -21.83
CA ALA A 170 -0.17 -21.94 -21.69
C ALA A 170 0.86 -20.81 -21.75
N ARG A 171 0.63 -19.79 -22.57
CA ARG A 171 1.55 -18.66 -22.74
C ARG A 171 0.81 -17.34 -22.59
N LEU A 172 1.43 -16.36 -21.94
CA LEU A 172 0.96 -14.99 -21.98
C LEU A 172 1.56 -14.31 -23.21
N LEU A 173 0.78 -13.49 -23.91
CA LEU A 173 1.20 -12.79 -25.11
C LEU A 173 1.28 -11.29 -24.88
N ASN A 174 2.40 -10.71 -25.30
CA ASN A 174 2.49 -9.30 -25.65
C ASN A 174 1.43 -8.96 -26.71
N PRO A 175 0.61 -7.91 -26.54
CA PRO A 175 -0.37 -7.49 -27.55
C PRO A 175 0.21 -7.27 -28.95
N ALA A 176 1.47 -6.83 -29.06
CA ALA A 176 2.16 -6.70 -30.35
C ALA A 176 2.37 -8.03 -31.11
N ASN A 177 2.27 -9.17 -30.41
CA ASN A 177 2.38 -10.51 -31.00
C ASN A 177 1.02 -11.10 -31.38
N ILE A 178 -0.09 -10.40 -31.09
CA ILE A 178 -1.42 -10.80 -31.55
C ILE A 178 -1.46 -10.62 -33.07
N ASN A 179 -1.63 -11.71 -33.80
CA ASN A 179 -1.69 -11.70 -35.26
C ASN A 179 -3.12 -11.99 -35.77
N ASP A 180 -3.30 -11.90 -37.09
CA ASP A 180 -4.61 -12.16 -37.70
C ASP A 180 -5.13 -13.56 -37.40
N ASN A 181 -4.25 -14.56 -37.31
CA ASN A 181 -4.67 -15.93 -37.00
C ASN A 181 -5.20 -16.03 -35.56
N PHE A 182 -4.56 -15.35 -34.61
CA PHE A 182 -5.04 -15.26 -33.23
C PHE A 182 -6.42 -14.59 -33.18
N MET A 183 -6.58 -13.46 -33.85
CA MET A 183 -7.84 -12.69 -33.84
C MET A 183 -8.97 -13.44 -34.53
N LYS A 184 -8.72 -14.02 -35.71
CA LYS A 184 -9.70 -14.81 -36.46
C LYS A 184 -10.12 -16.09 -35.74
N ALA A 185 -9.28 -16.61 -34.84
CA ALA A 185 -9.61 -17.77 -34.02
C ALA A 185 -10.54 -17.41 -32.84
N GLN A 186 -10.75 -16.14 -32.53
CA GLN A 186 -11.65 -15.72 -31.46
C GLN A 186 -13.12 -15.81 -31.87
N ILE A 187 -13.99 -15.87 -30.87
CA ILE A 187 -15.45 -16.00 -31.04
C ILE A 187 -16.12 -14.78 -30.38
N CYS A 188 -17.13 -14.24 -31.06
CA CYS A 188 -18.03 -13.22 -30.52
C CYS A 188 -19.46 -13.80 -30.52
N GLY A 189 -19.98 -14.16 -29.35
CA GLY A 189 -21.21 -14.95 -29.22
C GLY A 189 -21.00 -16.36 -29.78
N ASP A 190 -21.79 -16.74 -30.78
CA ASP A 190 -21.65 -18.02 -31.49
C ASP A 190 -20.88 -17.90 -32.83
N SER A 191 -20.37 -16.71 -33.17
CA SER A 191 -19.79 -16.42 -34.48
C SER A 191 -18.27 -16.25 -34.42
N PRO A 192 -17.49 -17.02 -35.21
CA PRO A 192 -16.06 -16.80 -35.37
C PRO A 192 -15.76 -15.47 -36.06
N LEU A 193 -14.76 -14.74 -35.55
CA LEU A 193 -14.30 -13.51 -36.18
C LEU A 193 -13.73 -13.72 -37.60
N SER A 194 -13.24 -14.93 -37.91
CA SER A 194 -12.68 -15.30 -39.23
C SER A 194 -13.53 -14.96 -40.46
N SER A 195 -14.84 -14.72 -40.28
CA SER A 195 -15.81 -14.49 -41.33
C SER A 195 -16.32 -13.04 -41.44
N ASP A 196 -15.87 -12.12 -40.57
CA ASP A 196 -16.44 -10.77 -40.48
C ASP A 196 -15.85 -9.75 -41.49
N GLY A 197 -14.76 -10.11 -42.18
CA GLY A 197 -14.08 -9.26 -43.17
C GLY A 197 -13.36 -8.03 -42.62
N LYS A 198 -13.18 -7.93 -41.29
CA LYS A 198 -12.54 -6.77 -40.63
C LYS A 198 -11.01 -6.89 -40.62
N ASP A 199 -10.32 -5.74 -40.65
CA ASP A 199 -8.87 -5.67 -40.42
C ASP A 199 -8.59 -5.45 -38.92
N TYR A 200 -7.79 -6.34 -38.34
CA TYR A 200 -7.44 -6.32 -36.91
C TYR A 200 -6.11 -5.60 -36.62
N SER A 201 -5.60 -4.77 -37.56
CA SER A 201 -4.31 -4.05 -37.46
C SER A 201 -4.23 -3.03 -36.32
N THR A 202 -5.37 -2.47 -35.89
CA THR A 202 -5.43 -1.42 -34.86
C THR A 202 -5.06 -1.93 -33.46
N VAL A 203 -5.37 -3.19 -33.14
CA VAL A 203 -4.97 -3.84 -31.87
C VAL A 203 -3.45 -4.09 -31.82
N ARG A 204 -2.83 -4.25 -32.98
CA ARG A 204 -1.46 -4.77 -33.15
C ARG A 204 -0.36 -3.72 -32.97
N THR A 205 -0.69 -2.44 -33.14
CA THR A 205 0.34 -1.43 -33.49
C THR A 205 0.72 -0.48 -32.36
N SER A 206 -0.01 -0.46 -31.23
CA SER A 206 0.19 0.56 -30.19
C SER A 206 0.42 0.03 -28.77
N LEU A 207 0.34 -1.28 -28.50
CA LEU A 207 0.44 -1.83 -27.14
C LEU A 207 1.54 -2.90 -27.06
N LYS A 208 2.47 -2.72 -26.12
CA LYS A 208 3.64 -3.57 -25.90
C LYS A 208 3.79 -3.90 -24.43
N THR A 209 3.57 -5.16 -24.10
CA THR A 209 3.78 -5.69 -22.76
C THR A 209 4.91 -6.70 -22.75
N GLN A 210 5.84 -6.50 -21.82
CA GLN A 210 6.93 -7.44 -21.57
C GLN A 210 6.75 -8.06 -20.18
N PHE A 211 7.24 -9.28 -20.04
CA PHE A 211 7.10 -10.09 -18.85
C PHE A 211 8.47 -10.52 -18.34
N LYS A 212 8.51 -10.88 -17.07
CA LYS A 212 9.59 -11.66 -16.48
C LYS A 212 8.96 -12.65 -15.50
N LEU A 213 9.10 -13.93 -15.82
CA LEU A 213 8.82 -15.02 -14.90
C LEU A 213 9.85 -14.97 -13.76
N LEU A 214 9.36 -14.98 -12.52
CA LEU A 214 10.20 -14.91 -11.35
C LEU A 214 10.75 -16.29 -10.99
N ASN A 215 12.01 -16.33 -10.54
CA ASN A 215 12.72 -17.53 -10.15
C ASN A 215 12.91 -17.56 -8.64
N SER A 216 12.35 -18.58 -7.97
CA SER A 216 12.50 -18.78 -6.52
C SER A 216 13.94 -19.06 -6.08
N GLY A 217 14.84 -19.44 -7.00
CA GLY A 217 16.27 -19.57 -6.74
C GLY A 217 17.02 -18.24 -6.68
N ASN A 218 16.42 -17.12 -7.10
CA ASN A 218 17.01 -15.78 -6.97
C ASN A 218 16.44 -15.08 -5.73
N GLU A 219 17.29 -14.57 -4.85
CA GLU A 219 16.88 -13.99 -3.56
C GLU A 219 15.91 -12.80 -3.70
N THR A 220 16.20 -11.88 -4.61
CA THR A 220 15.36 -10.69 -4.86
C THR A 220 14.00 -11.11 -5.44
N GLU A 221 13.99 -11.99 -6.43
CA GLU A 221 12.76 -12.48 -7.06
C GLU A 221 11.93 -13.33 -6.09
N ASN A 222 12.58 -14.17 -5.28
CA ASN A 222 11.93 -14.99 -4.27
C ASN A 222 11.30 -14.15 -3.16
N THR A 223 11.95 -13.06 -2.74
CA THR A 223 11.35 -12.11 -1.79
C THR A 223 10.03 -11.56 -2.32
N LEU A 224 9.99 -11.16 -3.60
CA LEU A 224 8.76 -10.70 -4.24
C LEU A 224 7.71 -11.82 -4.34
N ILE A 225 8.12 -13.04 -4.72
CA ILE A 225 7.23 -14.21 -4.74
C ILE A 225 6.56 -14.41 -3.38
N GLN A 226 7.33 -14.43 -2.28
CA GLN A 226 6.77 -14.63 -0.94
C GLN A 226 5.79 -13.52 -0.56
N LYS A 227 6.10 -12.26 -0.86
CA LYS A 227 5.17 -11.14 -0.64
C LYS A 227 3.84 -11.33 -1.36
N VAL A 228 3.88 -11.77 -2.62
CA VAL A 228 2.66 -12.04 -3.42
C VAL A 228 1.85 -13.18 -2.81
N LEU A 229 2.51 -14.25 -2.38
CA LEU A 229 1.85 -15.42 -1.78
C LEU A 229 1.20 -15.10 -0.42
N ASN A 230 1.83 -14.21 0.37
CA ASN A 230 1.35 -13.79 1.68
C ASN A 230 0.35 -12.62 1.63
N GLY A 231 0.13 -12.00 0.45
CA GLY A 231 -0.72 -10.81 0.31
C GLY A 231 -0.09 -9.54 0.90
N GLU A 232 1.24 -9.45 0.92
CA GLU A 232 2.03 -8.39 1.54
C GLU A 232 2.51 -7.33 0.53
N ILE A 233 1.90 -7.27 -0.65
CA ILE A 233 2.19 -6.22 -1.64
C ILE A 233 1.66 -4.89 -1.11
N THR A 234 2.53 -3.89 -1.06
CA THR A 234 2.20 -2.54 -0.55
C THR A 234 2.29 -1.50 -1.65
N ASP A 235 3.31 -1.60 -2.52
CA ASP A 235 3.50 -0.71 -3.66
C ASP A 235 4.19 -1.44 -4.80
N ILE A 236 3.57 -1.45 -5.98
CA ILE A 236 4.04 -2.25 -7.12
C ILE A 236 5.42 -1.82 -7.59
N LYS A 237 5.74 -0.53 -7.61
CA LYS A 237 7.03 -0.04 -8.11
C LYS A 237 8.13 -0.32 -7.11
N GLU A 238 7.87 -0.07 -5.83
CA GLU A 238 8.85 -0.33 -4.77
C GLU A 238 9.10 -1.83 -4.59
N ASP A 239 8.04 -2.64 -4.59
CA ASP A 239 8.13 -4.09 -4.41
C ASP A 239 8.80 -4.78 -5.60
N ILE A 240 8.54 -4.34 -6.84
CA ILE A 240 9.24 -4.87 -8.01
C ILE A 240 10.69 -4.36 -8.09
N GLY A 241 10.93 -3.12 -7.67
CA GLY A 241 12.26 -2.53 -7.61
C GLY A 241 12.99 -2.52 -8.96
N SER A 242 14.13 -3.20 -9.04
CA SER A 242 15.02 -3.20 -10.21
C SER A 242 14.74 -4.31 -11.23
N LEU A 243 13.73 -5.15 -11.01
CA LEU A 243 13.40 -6.24 -11.92
C LEU A 243 12.90 -5.68 -13.25
N ASN A 244 13.51 -6.14 -14.35
CA ASN A 244 13.24 -5.66 -15.69
C ASN A 244 12.56 -6.75 -16.55
N PRO A 245 11.25 -6.60 -16.85
CA PRO A 245 10.55 -7.46 -17.80
C PRO A 245 11.15 -7.33 -19.20
N SER A 246 11.37 -8.45 -19.89
CA SER A 246 11.96 -8.45 -21.24
C SER A 246 11.40 -9.54 -22.17
N THR A 247 10.76 -10.58 -21.61
CA THR A 247 10.16 -11.68 -22.37
C THR A 247 8.82 -11.24 -22.97
N ASN A 248 8.58 -11.53 -24.25
CA ASN A 248 7.31 -11.17 -24.90
C ASN A 248 6.23 -12.25 -24.78
N THR A 249 6.65 -13.50 -24.60
CA THR A 249 5.75 -14.66 -24.60
C THR A 249 6.23 -15.70 -23.58
N PRO A 250 6.09 -15.45 -22.27
CA PRO A 250 6.46 -16.45 -21.27
C PRO A 250 5.48 -17.63 -21.32
N THR A 251 6.01 -18.84 -21.19
CA THR A 251 5.22 -20.01 -20.83
C THR A 251 4.96 -19.98 -19.33
N VAL A 252 3.73 -20.27 -18.92
CA VAL A 252 3.31 -20.24 -17.53
C VAL A 252 2.71 -21.57 -17.09
N THR A 253 2.90 -21.87 -15.82
CA THR A 253 2.43 -23.06 -15.12
C THR A 253 1.78 -22.64 -13.79
N GLU A 254 1.11 -23.59 -13.15
CA GLU A 254 0.47 -23.36 -11.85
C GLU A 254 1.51 -22.90 -10.81
N ASN A 255 1.13 -21.90 -10.00
CA ASN A 255 1.93 -21.23 -8.97
C ASN A 255 3.04 -20.29 -9.48
N ASP A 256 3.18 -20.11 -10.79
CA ASP A 256 4.11 -19.12 -11.31
C ASP A 256 3.73 -17.70 -10.86
N VAL A 257 4.74 -16.89 -10.55
CA VAL A 257 4.59 -15.46 -10.31
C VAL A 257 5.41 -14.72 -11.36
N LEU A 258 4.80 -13.73 -12.00
CA LEU A 258 5.42 -12.94 -13.05
C LEU A 258 5.27 -11.46 -12.77
N VAL A 259 6.25 -10.68 -13.18
CA VAL A 259 6.10 -9.23 -13.33
C VAL A 259 5.86 -8.90 -14.79
N PHE A 260 5.04 -7.89 -15.06
CA PHE A 260 4.85 -7.36 -16.40
C PHE A 260 4.96 -5.85 -16.43
N LYS A 261 5.35 -5.32 -17.58
CA LYS A 261 5.40 -3.88 -17.87
C LYS A 261 4.73 -3.62 -19.19
N ASN A 262 3.62 -2.87 -19.15
CA ASN A 262 3.05 -2.27 -20.35
C ASN A 262 3.86 -1.00 -20.65
N THR A 263 4.69 -1.06 -21.69
CA THR A 263 5.62 0.02 -22.05
C THR A 263 4.93 1.24 -22.63
N ASN A 264 3.74 1.09 -23.21
CA ASN A 264 2.96 2.20 -23.74
C ASN A 264 2.24 2.96 -22.63
N LYS A 265 1.63 2.24 -21.69
CA LYS A 265 1.01 2.83 -20.50
C LYS A 265 2.04 3.31 -19.48
N ASN A 266 3.29 2.85 -19.60
CA ASN A 266 4.35 2.98 -18.59
C ASN A 266 3.87 2.53 -17.20
N LYS A 267 3.15 1.40 -17.18
CA LYS A 267 2.58 0.79 -15.97
C LYS A 267 3.14 -0.60 -15.75
N MET A 268 3.29 -0.96 -14.50
CA MET A 268 3.76 -2.27 -14.08
C MET A 268 2.68 -3.04 -13.34
N GLY A 269 2.86 -4.35 -13.27
CA GLY A 269 2.00 -5.22 -12.49
C GLY A 269 2.65 -6.56 -12.20
N ILE A 270 1.97 -7.32 -11.36
CA ILE A 270 2.36 -8.65 -10.92
C ILE A 270 1.20 -9.60 -11.21
N ILE A 271 1.50 -10.78 -11.73
CA ILE A 271 0.53 -11.84 -12.00
C ILE A 271 0.92 -13.04 -11.14
N ARG A 272 -0.04 -13.60 -10.40
CA ARG A 272 0.08 -14.93 -9.77
C ARG A 272 -0.80 -15.91 -10.54
N ILE A 273 -0.22 -16.95 -11.08
CA ILE A 273 -0.95 -18.03 -11.74
C ILE A 273 -1.45 -19.00 -10.68
N LYS A 274 -2.78 -19.09 -10.50
CA LYS A 274 -3.41 -19.97 -9.51
C LYS A 274 -3.67 -21.37 -10.06
N SER A 275 -4.03 -21.47 -11.34
CA SER A 275 -4.26 -22.75 -12.01
C SER A 275 -4.11 -22.61 -13.52
N VAL A 276 -3.68 -23.68 -14.17
CA VAL A 276 -3.63 -23.81 -15.63
C VAL A 276 -4.40 -25.05 -16.03
N THR A 277 -5.37 -24.89 -16.93
CA THR A 277 -6.15 -25.99 -17.49
C THR A 277 -5.86 -26.08 -18.98
N LEU A 278 -5.35 -27.24 -19.42
CA LEU A 278 -5.06 -27.53 -20.82
C LEU A 278 -5.71 -28.87 -21.19
N GLY A 279 -6.53 -28.88 -22.22
CA GLY A 279 -7.22 -30.05 -22.74
C GLY A 279 -6.97 -30.27 -24.23
N GLU A 280 -7.55 -31.34 -24.77
CA GLU A 280 -7.50 -31.65 -26.21
C GLU A 280 -8.23 -30.60 -27.05
N LYS A 281 -9.28 -29.99 -26.49
CA LYS A 281 -10.02 -28.89 -27.11
C LYS A 281 -9.50 -27.55 -26.60
N LYS A 282 -8.94 -26.74 -27.49
CA LYS A 282 -8.40 -25.42 -27.16
C LYS A 282 -9.40 -24.46 -26.52
N GLU A 283 -10.70 -24.59 -26.83
CA GLU A 283 -11.76 -23.78 -26.22
C GLU A 283 -11.97 -24.02 -24.71
N LEU A 284 -11.38 -25.10 -24.17
CA LEU A 284 -11.39 -25.43 -22.76
C LEU A 284 -10.12 -24.98 -22.03
N ASN A 285 -9.16 -24.40 -22.76
CA ASN A 285 -7.88 -24.02 -22.18
C ASN A 285 -8.01 -22.67 -21.48
N THR A 286 -7.68 -22.64 -20.19
CA THR A 286 -7.81 -21.44 -19.35
C THR A 286 -6.67 -21.33 -18.35
N ILE A 287 -6.38 -20.10 -17.93
CA ILE A 287 -5.56 -19.75 -16.78
C ILE A 287 -6.46 -19.04 -15.77
N THR A 288 -6.36 -19.41 -14.50
CA THR A 288 -6.88 -18.59 -13.39
C THR A 288 -5.72 -17.85 -12.74
N MET A 289 -5.86 -16.55 -12.54
CA MET A 289 -4.79 -15.70 -12.03
C MET A 289 -5.29 -14.60 -11.11
N ASP A 290 -4.41 -14.15 -10.22
CA ASP A 290 -4.56 -12.87 -9.53
C ASP A 290 -3.65 -11.83 -10.20
N VAL A 291 -4.12 -10.59 -10.29
CA VAL A 291 -3.37 -9.49 -10.90
C VAL A 291 -3.30 -8.31 -9.97
N TYR A 292 -2.08 -7.86 -9.69
CA TYR A 292 -1.81 -6.58 -9.08
C TYR A 292 -1.38 -5.61 -10.17
N TYR A 293 -2.00 -4.43 -10.22
CA TYR A 293 -1.74 -3.44 -11.26
C TYR A 293 -1.51 -2.05 -10.68
N GLU A 294 -0.45 -1.39 -11.10
CA GLU A 294 -0.15 -0.02 -10.70
C GLU A 294 -1.29 0.95 -11.09
N LYS A 295 -1.80 1.73 -10.12
CA LYS A 295 -2.76 2.82 -10.40
C LYS A 295 -2.11 3.96 -11.17
#